data_AF-A0A926AWS3-F1
#
_entry.id   AF-A0A926AWS3-F1
#
_cell.length_a   1.000
_cell.length_b   1.000
_cell.length_c   1.000
_cell.angle_alpha   90.00
_cell.angle_beta   90.00
_cell.angle_gamma   90.00
#
_symmetry.space_group_name_H-M   'P 1'
#
loop_
_entity.id
_entity.type
_entity.pdbx_description
1 polymer ?
#
loop_
_entity_poly.entity_id
_entity_poly.type
_entity_poly.pdbx_seq_one_letter_code
_entity_poly.pdbx_strand_id
1 'polypeptide(L)'
;MSARVEPWSAQLAPRDPALVSAIEARRGGALLNLDRMLLWSEPLARGWNVYLGALRREISLPPFLRELAICVVARLTGADYEFHHHAPELKRA
;
A
#
# COMPACT_ATOMS: atom_id res chain seq x y z
N MET A 1 11.37 6.56 -9.28
CA MET A 1 10.63 7.84 -9.37
C MET A 1 10.71 8.54 -8.03
N SER A 2 10.94 9.85 -7.98
CA SER A 2 10.90 10.61 -6.72
C SER A 2 9.45 11.01 -6.40
N ALA A 3 9.06 10.95 -5.12
CA ALA A 3 7.75 11.43 -4.68
C ALA A 3 7.67 12.96 -4.85
N ARG A 4 6.50 13.46 -5.27
CA ARG A 4 6.24 14.90 -5.42
C ARG A 4 5.79 15.59 -4.13
N VAL A 5 5.47 14.79 -3.12
CA VAL A 5 5.03 15.22 -1.79
C VAL A 5 6.02 14.64 -0.79
N GLU A 6 6.36 15.42 0.23
CA GLU A 6 7.24 14.99 1.30
C GLU A 6 6.67 13.74 1.99
N PRO A 7 7.48 12.71 2.27
CA PRO A 7 7.02 11.57 3.06
C PRO A 7 6.52 12.04 4.42
N TRP A 8 5.31 11.60 4.80
CA TRP A 8 4.77 11.90 6.11
C TRP A 8 5.72 11.43 7.23
N SER A 9 5.77 12.24 8.28
CA SER A 9 6.34 11.90 9.59
C SER A 9 5.43 12.41 10.70
N ALA A 10 5.51 11.78 11.87
CA ALA A 10 4.73 12.18 13.04
C ALA A 10 5.06 13.62 13.50
N GLN A 11 6.29 14.07 13.23
CA GLN A 11 6.75 15.44 13.53
C GLN A 11 6.08 16.47 12.63
N LEU A 12 5.90 16.15 11.34
CA LEU A 12 5.28 17.06 10.37
C LEU A 12 3.76 17.11 10.53
N ALA A 13 3.13 15.97 10.82
CA ALA A 13 1.68 15.89 10.99
C ALA A 13 1.32 14.75 11.96
N PRO A 14 1.09 15.04 13.25
CA PRO A 14 0.69 14.02 14.22
C PRO A 14 -0.58 13.27 13.78
N ARG A 15 -0.62 11.97 14.05
CA ARG A 15 -1.76 11.07 13.77
C ARG A 15 -2.06 10.21 14.98
N ASP A 16 -3.27 9.67 15.03
CA ASP A 16 -3.67 8.66 15.99
C ASP A 16 -2.61 7.53 16.04
N PRO A 17 -1.90 7.35 17.18
CA PRO A 17 -0.86 6.34 17.30
C PRO A 17 -1.39 4.92 17.04
N ALA A 18 -2.65 4.65 17.41
CA ALA A 18 -3.25 3.34 17.18
C ALA A 18 -3.42 3.04 15.68
N LEU A 19 -3.72 4.06 14.87
CA LEU A 19 -3.79 3.92 13.41
C LEU A 19 -2.40 3.61 12.83
N VAL A 20 -1.37 4.38 13.22
CA VAL A 20 0.00 4.19 12.73
C VAL A 20 0.48 2.78 13.06
N SER A 21 0.34 2.36 14.33
CA SER A 21 0.74 1.02 14.76
C SER A 21 -0.06 -0.10 14.06
N ALA A 22 -1.35 0.11 13.78
CA ALA A 22 -2.14 -0.87 13.01
C ALA A 22 -1.63 -1.02 11.56
N ILE A 23 -1.19 0.07 10.93
CA ILE A 23 -0.61 0.03 9.59
C ILE A 23 0.76 -0.66 9.64
N GLU A 24 1.62 -0.33 10.59
CA GLU A 24 2.94 -0.96 10.77
C GLU A 24 2.81 -2.48 11.00
N ALA A 25 1.89 -2.90 11.88
CA ALA A 25 1.64 -4.32 12.16
C ALA A 25 1.25 -5.08 10.88
N ARG A 26 0.41 -4.49 10.02
CA ARG A 26 0.04 -5.08 8.71
C ARG A 26 1.24 -5.19 7.76
N ARG A 27 2.24 -4.31 7.88
CA ARG A 27 3.41 -4.23 6.99
C ARG A 27 4.66 -4.94 7.53
N GLY A 28 4.58 -5.58 8.69
CA GLY A 28 5.73 -6.23 9.31
C GLY A 28 6.67 -5.27 10.04
N GLY A 29 6.15 -4.16 10.56
CA GLY A 29 6.85 -3.25 11.47
C GLY A 29 7.39 -1.96 10.84
N ALA A 30 7.22 -1.76 9.53
CA ALA A 30 7.68 -0.54 8.87
C ALA A 30 6.65 0.00 7.87
N LEU A 31 6.46 1.32 7.86
CA LEU A 31 5.62 2.00 6.88
C LEU A 31 6.27 1.99 5.49
N LEU A 32 5.49 1.63 4.46
CA LEU A 32 5.90 1.81 3.06
C LEU A 32 5.72 3.26 2.61
N ASN A 33 6.27 3.61 1.45
CA ASN A 33 6.09 4.95 0.87
C ASN A 33 4.60 5.31 0.67
N LEU A 34 3.79 4.32 0.24
CA LEU A 34 2.35 4.50 0.08
C LEU A 34 1.67 4.81 1.42
N ASP A 35 2.03 4.09 2.48
CA ASP A 35 1.44 4.31 3.81
C ASP A 35 1.77 5.73 4.32
N ARG A 36 3.01 6.20 4.08
CA ARG A 36 3.41 7.59 4.38
C ARG A 36 2.61 8.60 3.56
N MET A 37 2.32 8.32 2.29
CA MET A 37 1.50 9.24 1.49
C MET A 37 0.07 9.32 2.01
N LEU A 38 -0.52 8.17 2.36
CA LEU A 38 -1.90 8.10 2.87
C LEU A 38 -2.04 8.78 4.23
N LEU A 39 -1.03 8.71 5.09
CA LEU A 39 -1.04 9.32 6.43
C LEU A 39 -1.12 10.85 6.41
N TRP A 40 -0.93 11.51 5.26
CA TRP A 40 -1.31 12.92 5.12
C TRP A 40 -2.82 13.14 5.31
N SER A 41 -3.66 12.13 5.09
CA SER A 41 -5.10 12.14 5.36
C SER A 41 -5.51 10.94 6.24
N GLU A 42 -5.78 11.20 7.52
CA GLU A 42 -6.17 10.16 8.47
C GLU A 42 -7.40 9.32 8.05
N PRO A 43 -8.54 9.92 7.61
CA PRO A 43 -9.69 9.11 7.21
C PRO A 43 -9.37 8.23 5.99
N LEU A 44 -8.52 8.70 5.07
CA LEU A 44 -8.10 7.91 3.92
C LEU A 44 -7.19 6.75 4.34
N ALA A 45 -6.20 7.00 5.20
CA ALA A 45 -5.30 5.97 5.71
C ALA A 45 -6.07 4.88 6.47
N ARG A 46 -7.06 5.26 7.29
CA ARG A 46 -7.92 4.33 8.03
C ARG A 46 -8.73 3.43 7.10
N GLY A 47 -9.43 4.01 6.13
CA GLY A 47 -10.22 3.25 5.17
C GLY A 47 -9.36 2.33 4.30
N TRP A 48 -8.23 2.85 3.80
CA TRP A 48 -7.26 2.09 3.01
C TRP A 48 -6.68 0.91 3.80
N ASN A 49 -6.39 1.09 5.08
CA ASN A 49 -5.78 0.04 5.91
C ASN A 49 -6.64 -1.22 5.94
N VAL A 50 -7.96 -1.02 6.11
CA VAL A 50 -8.96 -2.08 6.19
C VAL A 50 -9.28 -2.66 4.82
N TYR A 51 -9.72 -1.82 3.88
CA TYR A 51 -10.27 -2.27 2.59
C TYR A 51 -9.25 -3.07 1.77
N LEU A 52 -8.02 -2.55 1.61
CA LEU A 52 -6.97 -3.27 0.88
C LEU A 52 -6.45 -4.47 1.66
N GLY A 53 -6.51 -4.44 2.99
CA GLY A 53 -6.20 -5.60 3.83
C GLY A 53 -7.10 -6.79 3.49
N ALA A 54 -8.40 -6.54 3.40
CA ALA A 54 -9.39 -7.54 3.02
C ALA A 54 -9.22 -8.02 1.57
N LEU A 55 -9.11 -7.10 0.60
CA LEU A 55 -8.89 -7.46 -0.82
C LEU A 55 -7.61 -8.29 -1.05
N ARG A 56 -6.58 -8.09 -0.22
CA ARG A 56 -5.29 -8.78 -0.37
C ARG A 56 -5.21 -10.10 0.41
N ARG A 57 -6.16 -10.44 1.29
CA ARG A 57 -6.01 -11.63 2.16
C ARG A 57 -7.29 -12.40 2.42
N GLU A 58 -8.46 -11.81 2.21
CA GLU A 58 -9.74 -12.38 2.66
C GLU A 58 -10.68 -12.76 1.49
N ILE A 59 -10.33 -12.40 0.25
CA ILE A 59 -11.07 -12.83 -0.94
C ILE A 59 -10.53 -14.14 -1.50
N SER A 60 -11.38 -14.90 -2.21
CA SER A 60 -11.06 -16.22 -2.78
C SER A 60 -10.16 -16.21 -4.02
N LEU A 61 -9.70 -15.03 -4.47
CA LEU A 61 -8.86 -14.90 -5.66
C LEU A 61 -7.43 -15.42 -5.38
N PRO A 62 -6.93 -16.40 -6.16
CA PRO A 62 -5.57 -16.92 -5.99
C PRO A 62 -4.51 -15.81 -6.08
N PRO A 63 -3.41 -15.90 -5.31
CA PRO A 63 -2.33 -14.90 -5.31
C PRO A 63 -1.82 -14.56 -6.72
N PHE A 64 -1.54 -15.58 -7.54
CA PHE A 64 -1.08 -15.40 -8.92
C PHE A 64 -2.02 -14.52 -9.75
N LEU A 65 -3.33 -14.82 -9.75
CA LEU A 65 -4.32 -14.06 -10.52
C LEU A 65 -4.46 -12.62 -10.01
N ARG A 66 -4.35 -12.42 -8.70
CA ARG A 66 -4.37 -11.08 -8.12
C ARG A 66 -3.16 -10.24 -8.53
N GLU A 67 -1.95 -10.79 -8.41
CA GLU A 67 -0.74 -10.07 -8.84
C GLU A 67 -0.71 -9.85 -10.35
N LEU A 68 -1.21 -10.79 -11.14
CA LEU A 68 -1.32 -10.67 -12.58
C LEU A 68 -2.24 -9.49 -12.95
N ALA A 69 -3.42 -9.42 -12.33
CA ALA A 69 -4.35 -8.32 -12.56
C ALA A 69 -3.73 -6.96 -12.20
N ILE A 70 -3.04 -6.87 -11.07
CA ILE A 70 -2.34 -5.64 -10.64
C ILE A 70 -1.25 -5.25 -11.65
N CYS A 71 -0.40 -6.19 -12.06
CA CYS A 71 0.68 -5.94 -13.01
C CYS A 71 0.15 -5.50 -14.38
N VAL A 72 -0.91 -6.14 -14.88
CA VAL A 72 -1.54 -5.78 -16.16
C VAL A 72 -2.10 -4.37 -16.11
N VAL A 73 -2.89 -4.03 -15.08
CA VAL A 73 -3.43 -2.67 -14.90
C VAL A 73 -2.31 -1.64 -14.78
N ALA A 74 -1.25 -1.96 -14.03
CA ALA A 74 -0.11 -1.06 -13.87
C ALA A 74 0.59 -0.76 -15.20
N ARG A 75 0.78 -1.77 -16.07
CA ARG A 75 1.38 -1.56 -17.39
C ARG A 75 0.46 -0.83 -18.36
N LEU A 76 -0.85 -1.10 -18.31
CA LEU A 76 -1.83 -0.40 -19.14
C LEU A 76 -1.98 1.08 -18.78
N THR A 77 -1.83 1.41 -17.50
CA THR A 77 -2.04 2.78 -16.99
C THR A 77 -0.73 3.57 -16.79
N GLY A 78 0.43 2.95 -17.01
CA GLY A 78 1.73 3.58 -16.77
C GLY A 78 2.06 3.77 -15.28
N ALA A 79 1.45 2.98 -14.40
CA ALA A 79 1.74 2.98 -12.96
C ALA A 79 3.04 2.21 -12.65
N ASP A 80 4.17 2.73 -13.11
CA ASP A 80 5.47 2.05 -13.01
C ASP A 80 5.89 1.72 -11.58
N TYR A 81 5.49 2.55 -10.60
CA TYR A 81 5.73 2.29 -9.18
C TYR A 81 5.05 0.99 -8.73
N GLU A 82 3.77 0.82 -9.08
CA GLU A 82 3.02 -0.39 -8.72
C GLU A 82 3.59 -1.61 -9.46
N PHE A 83 3.91 -1.48 -10.75
CA PHE A 83 4.52 -2.60 -11.49
C PHE A 83 5.86 -3.03 -10.88
N HIS A 84 6.71 -2.08 -10.50
CA HIS A 84 8.00 -2.36 -9.86
C HIS A 84 7.84 -3.18 -8.58
N HIS A 85 6.84 -2.87 -7.74
CA HIS A 85 6.60 -3.59 -6.49
C HIS A 85 5.90 -4.94 -6.71
N HIS A 86 5.00 -5.03 -7.68
CA HIS A 86 4.14 -6.21 -7.86
C HIS A 86 4.72 -7.27 -8.80
N ALA A 87 5.58 -6.91 -9.77
CA ALA A 87 6.18 -7.89 -10.68
C ALA A 87 7.02 -8.98 -9.96
N PRO A 88 7.82 -8.66 -8.92
CA PRO A 88 8.49 -9.68 -8.12
C PRO A 88 7.53 -10.59 -7.34
N GLU A 89 6.41 -10.07 -6.85
CA GLU A 89 5.38 -10.87 -6.17
C GLU A 89 4.68 -11.82 -7.14
N LEU A 90 4.34 -11.34 -8.34
CA LEU A 90 3.78 -12.17 -9.41
C LEU A 90 4.70 -13.34 -9.75
N LYS A 91 6.02 -13.11 -9.79
CA LYS A 91 7.01 -14.17 -10.04
C LYS A 91 7.07 -15.21 -8.91
N ARG A 92 6.75 -14.82 -7.67
CA ARG A 92 6.76 -15.70 -6.49
C ARG A 92 5.45 -16.49 -6.31
N ALA A 93 4.34 -15.93 -6.78
CA ALA A 93 2.98 -16.44 -6.59
C ALA A 93 2.66 -17.61 -7.53
#